data_AF-A0A5B0BLJ5-F1
#
_entry.id   AF-A0A5B0BLJ5-F1
#
_cell.length_a   1.000
_cell.length_b   1.000
_cell.length_c   1.000
_cell.angle_alpha   90.00
_cell.angle_beta   90.00
_cell.angle_gamma   90.00
#
_symmetry.space_group_name_H-M   'P 1'
#
loop_
_entity.id
_entity.type
_entity.pdbx_description
1 polymer ?
#
loop_
_entity_poly.entity_id
_entity_poly.type
_entity_poly.pdbx_seq_one_letter_code
_entity_poly.pdbx_strand_id
1 'polypeptide(L)' 'MANIRSLPSGNWNAQVRLRGSPPQSKTFPTQALAQAWADQLEAVTKTHQTHTLYTLGMTYCETMLKGKGSYDHAIKIVDQ' A
#
# COMPACT_ATOMS: atom_id res chain seq x y z
N MET A 1 -2.35 -7.57 -8.86
CA MET A 1 -3.00 -8.77 -9.41
C MET A 1 -2.05 -9.93 -9.23
N ALA A 2 -2.40 -10.85 -8.35
CA ALA A 2 -1.68 -12.09 -8.13
C ALA A 2 -2.06 -13.15 -9.18
N ASN A 3 -1.08 -13.92 -9.64
CA ASN A 3 -1.27 -15.07 -10.52
C ASN A 3 -1.14 -16.34 -9.67
N ILE A 4 -2.16 -17.17 -9.65
CA ILE A 4 -2.19 -18.43 -8.89
C ILE A 4 -2.24 -19.58 -9.89
N ARG A 5 -1.25 -20.48 -9.83
CA ARG A 5 -1.12 -21.63 -10.72
C ARG A 5 -0.98 -22.93 -9.94
N SER A 6 -1.61 -24.00 -10.41
CA SER A 6 -1.38 -25.35 -9.90
C SER A 6 -0.10 -25.95 -10.50
N LEU A 7 0.74 -26.55 -9.66
CA LEU A 7 1.92 -27.29 -10.06
C LEU A 7 1.56 -28.77 -10.29
N PRO A 8 2.29 -29.49 -11.16
CA PRO A 8 2.10 -30.94 -11.38
C PRO A 8 2.28 -31.80 -10.11
N SER A 9 2.92 -31.24 -9.08
CA SER A 9 3.11 -31.86 -7.77
C SER A 9 1.89 -31.75 -6.82
N GLY A 10 0.78 -31.16 -7.27
CA GLY A 10 -0.41 -30.91 -6.44
C GLY A 10 -0.32 -29.65 -5.57
N ASN A 11 0.81 -28.94 -5.59
CA ASN A 11 0.99 -27.68 -4.88
C ASN A 11 0.50 -26.48 -5.70
N TRP A 12 0.17 -25.39 -5.03
CA TRP A 12 -0.27 -24.12 -5.58
C TRP A 12 0.84 -23.09 -5.49
N ASN A 13 1.18 -22.45 -6.60
CA ASN A 13 2.15 -21.35 -6.64
C ASN A 13 1.39 -20.03 -6.78
N ALA A 14 1.56 -19.14 -5.81
CA ALA A 14 1.10 -17.76 -5.90
C ALA A 14 2.27 -16.88 -6.32
N GLN A 15 2.05 -16.05 -7.34
CA GLN A 15 2.99 -15.05 -7.82
C GLN A 15 2.33 -13.67 -7.73
N VAL A 16 2.86 -12.80 -6.87
CA VAL A 16 2.38 -11.43 -6.70
C VAL A 16 3.36 -10.49 -7.38
N ARG A 17 2.84 -9.64 -8.27
CA ARG A 17 3.61 -8.56 -8.92
C ARG A 17 3.14 -7.23 -8.35
N LEU A 18 4.05 -6.55 -7.67
CA LEU A 18 3.84 -5.22 -7.08
C LEU A 18 4.66 -4.20 -7.86
N ARG A 19 4.08 -3.02 -8.11
CA ARG A 19 4.78 -1.94 -8.83
C ARG A 19 5.94 -1.43 -7.95
N GLY A 20 7.16 -1.47 -8.48
CA GLY A 20 8.36 -1.00 -7.77
C GLY A 20 9.03 -2.05 -6.87
N SER A 21 8.58 -3.30 -6.86
CA SER A 21 9.23 -4.40 -6.15
C SER A 21 9.49 -5.60 -7.07
N PRO A 22 10.51 -6.43 -6.79
CA PRO A 22 10.74 -7.65 -7.55
C PRO A 22 9.53 -8.61 -7.42
N PRO A 23 9.25 -9.44 -8.44
CA PRO A 23 8.16 -10.42 -8.38
C PRO A 23 8.35 -11.37 -7.20
N GLN A 24 7.36 -11.48 -6.32
CA GLN A 24 7.39 -12.43 -5.21
C GLN A 24 6.60 -13.69 -5.59
N SER A 25 7.19 -14.86 -5.37
CA SER A 25 6.52 -16.14 -5.60
C SER A 25 6.67 -17.06 -4.41
N LYS A 26 5.59 -17.73 -4.01
CA LYS A 26 5.60 -18.70 -2.92
C LYS A 26 4.70 -19.88 -3.25
N THR A 27 5.09 -21.08 -2.81
CA THR A 27 4.33 -22.31 -3.00
C THR A 27 3.60 -22.71 -1.73
N PHE A 28 2.38 -23.18 -1.90
CA PHE A 28 1.44 -23.57 -0.84
C PHE A 28 0.78 -24.90 -1.19
N PRO A 29 0.35 -25.68 -0.19
CA PRO A 29 -0.34 -26.95 -0.45
C PRO A 29 -1.79 -26.77 -0.93
N THR A 30 -2.44 -25.64 -0.62
CA THR A 30 -3.85 -25.40 -0.97
C THR A 30 -4.05 -24.05 -1.65
N GLN A 31 -5.05 -23.98 -2.54
CA GLN A 31 -5.44 -22.75 -3.24
C GLN A 31 -5.83 -21.63 -2.27
N ALA A 32 -6.57 -21.97 -1.20
CA ALA A 32 -7.02 -20.99 -0.21
C ALA A 32 -5.85 -20.28 0.49
N LEU A 33 -4.78 -21.02 0.83
CA LEU A 33 -3.58 -20.42 1.43
C LEU A 33 -2.82 -19.53 0.43
N ALA A 34 -2.75 -19.96 -0.82
CA ALA A 34 -2.14 -19.18 -1.90
C ALA A 34 -2.87 -17.84 -2.13
N GLN A 35 -4.20 -17.86 -2.09
CA GLN A 35 -5.04 -16.66 -2.22
C GLN A 35 -4.91 -15.75 -1.00
N ALA A 36 -5.02 -16.30 0.22
CA ALA A 36 -4.91 -15.50 1.45
C ALA A 36 -3.56 -14.78 1.56
N TRP A 37 -2.47 -15.43 1.16
CA TRP A 37 -1.14 -14.81 1.13
C TRP A 37 -1.05 -13.69 0.08
N ALA A 38 -1.63 -13.90 -1.10
CA ALA A 38 -1.70 -12.86 -2.12
C ALA A 38 -2.49 -11.64 -1.65
N ASP A 39 -3.64 -11.85 -1.02
CA ASP A 39 -4.50 -10.79 -0.50
C ASP A 39 -3.80 -9.99 0.62
N GLN A 40 -3.07 -10.68 1.50
CA GLN A 40 -2.25 -10.03 2.53
C GLN A 40 -1.15 -9.14 1.93
N LEU A 41 -0.44 -9.63 0.90
CA LEU A 41 0.60 -8.84 0.24
C LEU A 41 0.04 -7.62 -0.49
N GLU A 42 -1.11 -7.76 -1.16
CA GLU A 42 -1.77 -6.64 -1.80
C GLU A 42 -2.31 -5.64 -0.76
N ALA A 43 -2.81 -6.09 0.39
CA ALA A 43 -3.26 -5.23 1.47
C ALA A 43 -2.11 -4.41 2.10
N VAL A 44 -0.98 -5.06 2.41
CA VAL A 44 0.22 -4.39 2.95
C VAL A 44 0.80 -3.39 1.95
N THR A 45 0.66 -3.64 0.65
CA THR A 45 1.18 -2.71 -0.36
C THR A 45 0.26 -1.50 -0.55
N LYS A 46 -1.06 -1.66 -0.41
CA LYS A 46 -2.02 -0.52 -0.46
C LYS A 46 -1.75 0.52 0.64
N THR A 47 -1.16 0.13 1.77
CA THR A 47 -0.82 1.06 2.85
C THR A 47 0.39 1.95 2.56
N HIS A 48 1.21 1.65 1.55
CA HIS A 48 2.17 2.61 1.01
C HIS A 48 1.43 3.62 0.11
N GLN A 49 0.57 4.44 0.71
CA GLN A 49 0.08 5.63 0.04
C GLN A 49 1.27 6.54 -0.23
N THR A 50 1.48 6.89 -1.50
CA THR A 50 2.50 7.85 -1.89
C THR A 50 2.12 9.20 -1.31
N HIS A 51 2.75 9.58 -0.20
CA HIS A 51 2.60 10.91 0.35
C HIS A 51 3.39 11.90 -0.52
N THR A 52 2.70 12.86 -1.12
CA THR A 52 3.36 14.03 -1.73
C THR A 52 3.76 15.01 -0.63
N LEU A 53 4.73 15.89 -0.92
CA LEU A 53 5.09 17.02 -0.05
C LEU A 53 3.85 17.81 0.38
N TYR A 54 2.90 18.01 -0.53
CA TYR A 54 1.60 18.62 -0.25
C TYR A 54 0.82 17.84 0.82
N THR A 55 0.61 16.54 0.63
CA THR A 55 -0.14 15.73 1.61
C THR A 55 0.52 15.72 2.98
N LEU A 56 1.86 15.66 3.04
CA LEU A 56 2.61 15.73 4.29
C LEU A 56 2.46 17.09 4.97
N GLY A 57 2.60 18.18 4.20
CA GLY A 57 2.42 19.55 4.69
C GLY A 57 1.00 19.76 5.25
N MET A 58 -0.01 19.28 4.55
CA MET A 58 -1.40 19.33 5.01
C MET A 58 -1.61 18.52 6.28
N THR A 59 -1.07 17.29 6.37
CA THR A 59 -1.16 16.50 7.62
C THR A 59 -0.46 17.18 8.79
N TYR A 60 0.67 17.85 8.57
CA TYR A 60 1.34 18.63 9.60
C TYR A 60 0.47 19.80 10.08
N CYS A 61 -0.12 20.55 9.15
CA CYS A 61 -1.01 21.66 9.48
C CYS A 61 -2.22 21.18 10.31
N GLU A 62 -2.88 20.10 9.88
CA GLU A 62 -4.04 19.53 10.57
C GLU A 62 -3.71 18.95 11.95
N THR A 63 -2.55 18.33 12.13
CA THR A 63 -2.21 17.64 13.39
C THR A 63 -1.56 18.56 14.42
N MET A 64 -0.73 19.51 14.00
CA MET A 64 0.12 20.30 14.91
C MET A 64 -0.22 21.80 14.96
N LEU A 65 -0.81 22.35 13.90
CA LEU A 65 -1.12 23.77 13.82
C LEU A 65 -2.59 24.08 14.10
N LYS A 66 -3.49 23.09 14.05
CA LYS A 66 -4.92 23.27 14.31
C LYS A 66 -5.18 23.99 15.63
N GLY A 67 -5.88 25.12 15.56
CA GLY A 67 -6.17 25.99 16.70
C GLY A 67 -5.10 27.07 17.00
N LYS A 68 -4.01 27.13 16.23
CA LYS A 68 -3.01 28.21 16.28
C LYS A 68 -3.21 29.16 15.10
N GLY A 69 -2.92 30.44 15.29
CA GLY A 69 -3.02 31.43 14.20
C GLY A 69 -2.09 31.16 13.02
N SER A 70 -1.04 30.36 13.22
CA SER A 70 -0.16 29.88 12.14
C SER A 70 -0.84 28.90 11.18
N TYR A 71 -1.95 28.25 11.58
CA TYR A 71 -2.74 27.40 10.69
C TYR A 71 -3.41 28.22 9.58
N ASP A 72 -4.13 29.28 9.93
CA ASP A 72 -4.84 30.12 8.96
C ASP A 72 -3.87 30.76 7.96
N HIS A 73 -2.65 31.11 8.41
CA HIS A 73 -1.61 31.62 7.53
C HIS A 73 -1.09 30.55 6.57
N ALA A 74 -0.80 29.35 7.07
CA ALA A 74 -0.31 28.24 6.25
C ALA A 74 -1.34 27.81 5.19
N ILE A 75 -2.63 27.73 5.54
CA ILE A 75 -3.71 27.38 4.59
C ILE A 75 -3.87 28.45 3.51
N LYS A 76 -3.82 29.73 3.86
CA LYS A 76 -3.89 30.83 2.87
C LYS A 76 -2.77 30.81 1.83
N ILE A 77 -1.57 30.38 2.21
CA ILE A 77 -0.44 30.23 1.27
C ILE A 77 -0.67 29.07 0.30
N VAL A 78 -1.37 28.02 0.75
CA VAL A 78 -1.66 26.83 -0.05
C VAL A 78 -2.80 27.06 -1.05
N ASP A 79 -3.80 27.89 -0.68
CA ASP A 79 -4.94 28.24 -1.53
C ASP A 79 -4.65 29.32 -2.59
N GLN A 80 -3.47 29.95 -2.57
CA GLN A 80 -3.02 30.95 -3.55
C GLN A 80 -2.38 30.33 -4.79
#